data_AF-A0A7J9RQP3-F1
#
_entry.id   AF-A0A7J9RQP3-F1
#
_cell.length_a   1.000
_cell.length_b   1.000
_cell.length_c   1.000
_cell.angle_alpha   90.00
_cell.angle_beta   90.00
_cell.angle_gamma   90.00
#
_symmetry.space_group_name_H-M   'P 1'
#
loop_
_entity.id
_entity.type
_entity.pdbx_description
1 polymer ?
#
loop_
_entity_poly.entity_id
_entity_poly.type
_entity_poly.pdbx_seq_one_letter_code
_entity_poly.pdbx_strand_id
1 'polypeptide(L)'
;MLDRICREVQICNPEVLETVIKIAVRIARHTDERSSIGALFVVGDEEEVLKRSTPLILDPLAQYPKEVKAIRDANVQGMISELAKMDGAFVISGDGYVLSASRYIETSPRFIDLPMGFGTRHMAAASISRETDAVAVVVSENDDVVRIFDDGELIAEILTEIGDLEMIKPRIKGEYEEIVEKDLNLAVVVKTRTRNEKE
;
A
#
# COMPACT_ATOMS: atom_id res chain seq x y z
N MET A 1 5.79 -10.65 -11.87
CA MET A 1 5.90 -10.40 -10.41
C MET A 1 4.67 -9.69 -9.87
N LEU A 2 4.38 -8.46 -10.30
CA LEU A 2 3.20 -7.70 -9.80
C LEU A 2 1.85 -8.35 -10.15
N ASP A 3 1.74 -8.99 -11.33
CA ASP A 3 0.56 -9.78 -11.71
C ASP A 3 0.17 -10.81 -10.65
N ARG A 4 1.16 -11.38 -9.94
CA ARG A 4 0.92 -12.38 -8.92
C ARG A 4 0.21 -11.79 -7.71
N ILE A 5 0.65 -10.61 -7.26
CA ILE A 5 0.03 -9.84 -6.17
C ILE A 5 -1.37 -9.41 -6.59
N CYS A 6 -1.52 -8.87 -7.80
CA CYS A 6 -2.81 -8.39 -8.29
C CYS A 6 -3.85 -9.52 -8.45
N ARG A 7 -3.43 -10.78 -8.63
CA ARG A 7 -4.33 -11.95 -8.63
C ARG A 7 -4.82 -12.36 -7.25
N GLU A 8 -4.10 -11.98 -6.19
CA GLU A 8 -4.55 -12.27 -4.81
C GLU A 8 -5.64 -11.33 -4.35
N VAL A 9 -5.61 -10.09 -4.84
CA VAL A 9 -6.63 -9.07 -4.60
C VAL A 9 -7.87 -9.33 -5.45
N GLN A 10 -9.06 -9.33 -4.83
CA GLN A 10 -10.30 -9.67 -5.53
C GLN A 10 -11.04 -8.49 -6.17
N ILE A 11 -11.02 -7.31 -5.55
CA ILE A 11 -11.99 -6.23 -5.85
C ILE A 11 -11.34 -5.00 -6.53
N CYS A 12 -10.01 -4.84 -6.42
CA CYS A 12 -9.32 -3.69 -7.00
C CYS A 12 -8.97 -3.89 -8.49
N ASN A 13 -9.04 -2.82 -9.29
CA ASN A 13 -8.51 -2.81 -10.66
C ASN A 13 -6.99 -3.11 -10.65
N PRO A 14 -6.53 -4.19 -11.32
CA PRO A 14 -5.13 -4.58 -11.34
C PRO A 14 -4.18 -3.50 -11.86
N GLU A 15 -4.57 -2.75 -12.88
CA GLU A 15 -3.69 -1.72 -13.47
C GLU A 15 -3.45 -0.55 -12.51
N VAL A 16 -4.48 -0.17 -11.75
CA VAL A 16 -4.39 0.90 -10.75
C VAL A 16 -3.51 0.45 -9.60
N LEU A 17 -3.77 -0.75 -9.06
CA LEU A 17 -2.96 -1.31 -7.97
C LEU A 17 -1.50 -1.47 -8.40
N GLU A 18 -1.23 -1.97 -9.60
CA GLU A 18 0.12 -2.09 -10.14
C GLU A 18 0.82 -0.72 -10.20
N THR A 19 0.11 0.32 -10.64
CA THR A 19 0.65 1.68 -10.70
C THR A 19 0.96 2.21 -9.29
N VAL A 20 0.07 1.99 -8.32
CA VAL A 20 0.30 2.35 -6.91
C VAL A 20 1.53 1.63 -6.34
N ILE A 21 1.64 0.32 -6.57
CA ILE A 21 2.78 -0.47 -6.11
C ILE A 21 4.09 0.05 -6.73
N LYS A 22 4.10 0.38 -8.03
CA LYS A 22 5.28 0.97 -8.68
C LYS A 22 5.69 2.31 -8.05
N ILE A 23 4.72 3.17 -7.73
CA ILE A 23 4.98 4.44 -7.04
C ILE A 23 5.52 4.18 -5.64
N ALA A 24 4.94 3.24 -4.89
CA ALA A 24 5.37 2.87 -3.56
C ALA A 24 6.81 2.32 -3.55
N VAL A 25 7.14 1.40 -4.47
CA VAL A 25 8.51 0.87 -4.63
C VAL A 25 9.49 1.98 -5.01
N ARG A 26 9.07 2.94 -5.84
CA ARG A 26 9.90 4.10 -6.16
C ARG A 26 10.16 4.95 -4.90
N ILE A 27 9.15 5.21 -4.08
CA ILE A 27 9.32 5.97 -2.83
C ILE A 27 10.28 5.24 -1.89
N ALA A 28 10.07 3.95 -1.66
CA ALA A 28 10.96 3.11 -0.83
C ALA A 28 12.43 3.17 -1.27
N ARG A 29 12.69 3.11 -2.58
CA ARG A 29 14.06 3.16 -3.14
C ARG A 29 14.73 4.53 -3.10
N HIS A 30 13.98 5.61 -2.86
CA HIS A 30 14.53 6.96 -2.78
C HIS A 30 14.69 7.43 -1.32
N THR A 31 14.51 6.52 -0.36
CA THR A 31 14.93 6.71 1.03
C THR A 31 16.47 6.68 1.08
N ASP A 32 17.10 7.85 1.19
CA ASP A 32 18.53 7.94 1.53
C ASP A 32 18.71 8.07 3.05
N GLU A 33 19.92 7.79 3.57
CA GLU A 33 20.28 7.71 5.00
C GLU A 33 19.84 8.88 5.91
N ARG A 34 19.39 10.00 5.35
CA ARG A 34 19.03 11.24 6.07
C ARG A 34 17.52 11.49 6.19
N SER A 35 16.68 10.75 5.46
CA SER A 35 15.22 10.89 5.55
C SER A 35 14.53 9.66 4.98
N SER A 36 13.98 8.82 5.85
CA SER A 36 13.06 7.78 5.44
C SER A 36 11.65 8.32 5.27
N ILE A 37 10.97 7.89 4.21
CA ILE A 37 9.63 8.35 3.85
C ILE A 37 8.65 7.19 3.98
N GLY A 38 7.82 7.22 5.02
CA GLY A 38 6.68 6.33 5.14
C GLY A 38 5.45 6.86 4.39
N ALA A 39 4.75 6.00 3.66
CA ALA A 39 3.54 6.37 2.92
C ALA A 39 2.44 5.31 3.06
N LEU A 40 1.17 5.74 3.00
CA LEU A 40 0.02 4.84 2.97
C LEU A 40 -0.88 5.24 1.80
N PHE A 41 -1.16 4.28 0.93
CA PHE A 41 -2.10 4.39 -0.17
C PHE A 41 -3.28 3.48 0.09
N VAL A 42 -4.51 3.99 -0.03
CA VAL A 42 -5.73 3.19 0.06
C VAL A 42 -6.43 3.28 -1.29
N VAL A 43 -6.71 2.14 -1.91
CA VAL A 43 -7.13 2.02 -3.31
C VAL A 43 -8.49 1.33 -3.40
N GLY A 44 -9.46 1.99 -4.01
CA GLY A 44 -10.83 1.49 -4.14
C GLY A 44 -11.71 1.82 -2.93
N ASP A 45 -12.98 1.44 -3.03
CA ASP A 45 -14.06 1.73 -2.08
C ASP A 45 -14.01 3.16 -1.51
N GLU A 46 -13.72 4.12 -2.40
CA GLU A 46 -13.30 5.47 -2.00
C GLU A 46 -14.33 6.21 -1.15
N GLU A 47 -15.63 5.96 -1.35
CA GLU A 47 -16.68 6.58 -0.56
C GLU A 47 -16.65 6.12 0.89
N GLU A 48 -16.49 4.81 1.13
CA GLU A 48 -16.42 4.24 2.47
C GLU A 48 -15.09 4.58 3.16
N VAL A 49 -14.00 4.65 2.39
CA VAL A 49 -12.68 5.10 2.88
C VAL A 49 -12.72 6.57 3.30
N LEU A 50 -13.37 7.45 2.53
CA LEU A 50 -13.51 8.86 2.88
C LEU A 50 -14.40 9.07 4.10
N LYS A 51 -15.43 8.22 4.32
CA LYS A 51 -16.27 8.26 5.53
C LYS A 51 -15.51 7.85 6.80
N ARG A 52 -14.55 6.93 6.68
CA ARG A 52 -13.69 6.44 7.77
C ARG A 52 -12.35 7.17 7.86
N SER A 53 -12.27 8.38 7.32
CA SER A 53 -11.05 9.17 7.38
C SER A 53 -11.30 10.66 7.44
N THR A 54 -10.40 11.38 8.10
CA THR A 54 -10.48 12.84 8.28
C THR A 54 -9.22 13.51 7.74
N PRO A 55 -9.29 14.70 7.10
CA PRO A 55 -8.10 15.39 6.65
C PRO A 55 -7.28 15.85 7.87
N LEU A 56 -5.97 15.58 7.88
CA LEU A 56 -5.05 16.11 8.91
C LEU A 56 -4.74 17.59 8.71
N ILE A 57 -4.78 18.02 7.45
CA ILE A 57 -4.60 19.40 7.01
C ILE A 57 -5.69 19.74 5.99
N LEU A 58 -5.70 20.98 5.48
CA LEU A 58 -6.48 21.29 4.28
C LEU A 58 -6.05 20.35 3.16
N ASP A 59 -7.01 19.61 2.61
CA ASP A 59 -6.74 18.62 1.57
C ASP A 59 -6.12 19.30 0.35
N PRO A 60 -4.86 18.98 0.00
CA PRO A 60 -4.14 19.64 -1.08
C PRO A 60 -4.76 19.35 -2.45
N LEU A 61 -5.62 18.33 -2.57
CA LEU A 61 -6.23 17.89 -3.83
C LEU A 61 -7.70 18.29 -3.97
N ALA A 62 -8.32 18.85 -2.93
CA ALA A 62 -9.76 19.09 -2.89
C ALA A 62 -10.25 20.11 -3.93
N GLN A 63 -9.43 21.09 -4.29
CA GLN A 63 -9.82 22.16 -5.23
C GLN A 63 -9.63 21.76 -6.70
N TYR A 64 -8.95 20.63 -6.97
CA TYR A 64 -8.64 20.20 -8.32
C TYR A 64 -9.67 19.18 -8.82
N PRO A 65 -10.13 19.32 -10.08
CA PRO A 65 -11.07 18.39 -10.68
C PRO A 65 -10.48 16.97 -10.73
N LYS A 66 -11.33 15.94 -10.71
CA LYS A 66 -10.88 14.53 -10.67
C LYS A 66 -9.97 14.21 -11.85
N GLU A 67 -10.32 14.72 -13.03
CA GLU A 67 -9.73 14.39 -14.33
C GLU A 67 -8.25 14.74 -14.44
N VAL A 68 -7.76 15.73 -13.67
CA VAL A 68 -6.34 16.14 -13.66
C VAL A 68 -5.51 15.38 -12.63
N LYS A 69 -6.14 14.49 -11.84
CA LYS A 69 -5.51 13.74 -10.74
C LYS A 69 -5.27 12.27 -11.09
N ALA A 70 -5.17 11.95 -12.38
CA ALA A 70 -4.96 10.59 -12.84
C ALA A 70 -3.59 10.07 -12.38
N ILE A 71 -3.55 8.92 -11.72
CA ILE A 71 -2.32 8.35 -11.14
C ILE A 71 -1.29 7.93 -12.21
N ARG A 72 -1.73 7.81 -13.47
CA ARG A 72 -0.87 7.51 -14.62
C ARG A 72 -0.13 8.73 -15.15
N ASP A 73 -0.55 9.94 -14.77
CA ASP A 73 0.11 11.18 -15.16
C ASP A 73 1.43 11.34 -14.39
N ALA A 74 2.53 11.58 -15.11
CA ALA A 74 3.86 11.68 -14.50
C ALA A 74 4.00 12.86 -13.53
N ASN A 75 3.28 13.97 -13.76
CA ASN A 75 3.26 15.12 -12.86
C ASN A 75 2.52 14.78 -11.56
N VAL A 76 1.38 14.07 -11.67
CA VAL A 76 0.65 13.56 -10.50
C VAL A 76 1.53 12.61 -9.70
N GLN A 77 2.27 11.71 -10.36
CA GLN A 77 3.23 10.84 -9.68
C GLN A 77 4.37 11.60 -8.99
N GLY A 78 4.89 12.65 -9.61
CA GLY A 78 5.89 13.52 -8.97
C GLY A 78 5.33 14.23 -7.73
N MET A 79 4.11 14.74 -7.83
CA MET A 79 3.39 15.37 -6.72
C MET A 79 3.12 14.37 -5.58
N ILE A 80 2.73 13.12 -5.88
CA ILE A 80 2.55 12.08 -4.85
C ILE A 80 3.85 11.88 -4.06
N SER A 81 5.00 11.82 -4.72
CA SER A 81 6.30 11.67 -4.04
C SER A 81 6.60 12.85 -3.10
N GLU A 82 6.25 14.08 -3.48
CA GLU A 82 6.42 15.25 -2.60
C GLU A 82 5.43 15.25 -1.44
N LEU A 83 4.17 14.92 -1.69
CA LEU A 83 3.13 14.83 -0.66
C LEU A 83 3.36 13.64 0.29
N ALA A 84 4.06 12.59 -0.13
CA ALA A 84 4.36 11.42 0.70
C ALA A 84 5.27 11.77 1.89
N LYS A 85 5.97 12.91 1.84
CA LYS A 85 6.72 13.46 2.98
C LYS A 85 5.81 13.96 4.11
N MET A 86 4.50 14.07 3.86
CA MET A 86 3.51 14.47 4.84
C MET A 86 2.88 13.26 5.53
N ASP A 87 2.36 13.48 6.73
CA ASP A 87 1.61 12.46 7.46
C ASP A 87 0.28 12.12 6.80
N GLY A 88 -0.18 10.89 7.05
CA GLY A 88 -1.49 10.39 6.64
C GLY A 88 -1.45 9.46 5.42
N ALA A 89 -2.63 9.31 4.81
CA ALA A 89 -2.89 8.43 3.69
C ALA A 89 -3.31 9.19 2.43
N PHE A 90 -3.00 8.61 1.28
CA PHE A 90 -3.61 8.91 0.00
C PHE A 90 -4.84 8.04 -0.19
N VAL A 91 -5.95 8.64 -0.64
CA VAL A 91 -7.14 7.91 -1.08
C VAL A 91 -7.17 7.94 -2.60
N ILE A 92 -7.19 6.77 -3.22
CA ILE A 92 -7.13 6.58 -4.67
C ILE A 92 -8.38 5.82 -5.09
N SER A 93 -9.10 6.35 -6.07
CA SER A 93 -10.30 5.71 -6.60
C SER A 93 -9.99 4.41 -7.34
N GLY A 94 -10.97 3.51 -7.41
CA GLY A 94 -10.84 2.26 -8.17
C GLY A 94 -10.56 2.46 -9.68
N ASP A 95 -10.88 3.63 -10.23
CA ASP A 95 -10.59 4.05 -11.61
C ASP A 95 -9.29 4.85 -11.76
N GLY A 96 -8.48 4.98 -10.70
CA GLY A 96 -7.09 5.44 -10.80
C GLY A 96 -6.89 6.95 -10.69
N TYR A 97 -7.68 7.64 -9.85
CA TYR A 97 -7.50 9.06 -9.56
C TYR A 97 -7.20 9.28 -8.07
N VAL A 98 -6.24 10.16 -7.79
CA VAL A 98 -5.93 10.53 -6.40
C VAL A 98 -6.99 11.52 -5.92
N LEU A 99 -7.82 11.10 -4.97
CA LEU A 99 -8.96 11.89 -4.51
C LEU A 99 -8.55 12.87 -3.41
N SER A 100 -7.73 12.38 -2.47
CA SER A 100 -7.34 13.09 -1.25
C SER A 100 -5.95 12.66 -0.81
N ALA A 101 -5.24 13.53 -0.09
CA ALA A 101 -3.97 13.23 0.55
C ALA A 101 -3.98 13.73 2.01
N SER A 102 -3.00 13.29 2.80
CA SER A 102 -2.88 13.62 4.22
C SER A 102 -4.12 13.30 5.04
N ARG A 103 -4.74 12.14 4.77
CA ARG A 103 -5.90 11.68 5.56
C ARG A 103 -5.48 10.82 6.75
N TYR A 104 -6.03 11.12 7.91
CA TYR A 104 -6.03 10.22 9.05
C TYR A 104 -7.07 9.13 8.83
N ILE A 105 -6.63 7.88 8.80
CA ILE A 105 -7.50 6.72 8.72
C ILE A 105 -7.95 6.36 10.14
N GLU A 106 -9.25 6.30 10.35
CA GLU A 106 -9.81 5.81 11.61
C GLU A 106 -9.48 4.32 11.77
N THR A 107 -8.95 3.93 12.92
CA THR A 107 -8.48 2.57 13.14
C THR A 107 -9.33 1.87 14.18
N SER A 108 -9.74 0.65 13.88
CA SER A 108 -10.42 -0.24 14.80
C SER A 108 -9.56 -1.48 14.96
N PRO A 109 -8.78 -1.60 16.06
CA PRO A 109 -7.86 -2.73 16.24
C PRO A 109 -8.59 -4.07 16.49
N ARG A 110 -9.93 -4.09 16.47
CA ARG A 110 -10.70 -5.31 16.71
C ARG A 110 -10.51 -6.25 15.51
N PHE A 111 -10.14 -7.49 15.79
CA PHE A 111 -9.96 -8.55 14.78
C PHE A 111 -8.82 -8.30 13.79
N ILE A 112 -7.88 -7.41 14.14
CA ILE A 112 -6.64 -7.21 13.40
C ILE A 112 -5.51 -7.88 14.16
N ASP A 113 -4.83 -8.82 13.51
CA ASP A 113 -3.74 -9.58 14.11
C ASP A 113 -2.44 -9.33 13.33
N LEU A 114 -1.76 -8.22 13.69
CA LEU A 114 -0.52 -7.78 13.06
C LEU A 114 0.73 -8.28 13.80
N PRO A 115 1.81 -8.61 13.07
CA PRO A 115 3.11 -8.91 13.66
C PRO A 115 3.64 -7.78 14.54
N MET A 116 4.39 -8.13 15.60
CA MET A 116 5.09 -7.15 16.42
C MET A 116 6.08 -6.32 15.60
N GLY A 117 6.21 -5.04 15.94
CA GLY A 117 7.08 -4.08 15.24
C GLY A 117 6.40 -3.33 14.09
N PHE A 118 5.14 -3.67 13.75
CA PHE A 118 4.33 -2.85 12.86
C PHE A 118 3.71 -1.66 13.61
N GLY A 119 3.93 -0.46 13.07
CA GLY A 119 3.46 0.80 13.65
C GLY A 119 2.03 1.20 13.25
N THR A 120 1.66 2.44 13.59
CA THR A 120 0.32 3.01 13.36
C THR A 120 -0.14 2.96 11.90
N ARG A 121 0.77 3.17 10.94
CA ARG A 121 0.46 3.12 9.51
C ARG A 121 0.07 1.72 9.02
N HIS A 122 0.70 0.69 9.57
CA HIS A 122 0.34 -0.70 9.28
C HIS A 122 -1.01 -1.06 9.92
N MET A 123 -1.26 -0.60 11.16
CA MET A 123 -2.57 -0.75 11.80
C MET A 123 -3.68 -0.07 11.00
N ALA A 124 -3.43 1.13 10.48
CA ALA A 124 -4.35 1.84 9.61
C ALA A 124 -4.64 1.07 8.32
N ALA A 125 -3.61 0.57 7.65
CA ALA A 125 -3.75 -0.23 6.43
C ALA A 125 -4.59 -1.50 6.66
N ALA A 126 -4.31 -2.24 7.74
CA ALA A 126 -5.07 -3.44 8.09
C ALA A 126 -6.51 -3.11 8.53
N SER A 127 -6.73 -1.99 9.22
CA SER A 127 -8.08 -1.59 9.64
C SER A 127 -8.93 -1.23 8.43
N ILE A 128 -8.44 -0.34 7.58
CA ILE A 128 -9.25 0.17 6.48
C ILE A 128 -9.54 -0.93 5.44
N SER A 129 -8.57 -1.79 5.14
CA SER A 129 -8.78 -2.91 4.22
C SER A 129 -9.67 -4.01 4.79
N ARG A 130 -9.90 -4.06 6.10
CA ARG A 130 -10.87 -4.97 6.72
C ARG A 130 -12.29 -4.40 6.72
N GLU A 131 -12.41 -3.09 6.90
CA GLU A 131 -13.69 -2.40 7.10
C GLU A 131 -14.33 -1.90 5.80
N THR A 132 -13.61 -2.03 4.69
CA THR A 132 -13.98 -1.59 3.33
C THR A 132 -13.48 -2.63 2.32
N ASP A 133 -13.95 -2.54 1.08
CA ASP A 133 -13.44 -3.38 -0.02
C ASP A 133 -12.14 -2.82 -0.64
N ALA A 134 -11.47 -1.88 0.04
CA ALA A 134 -10.26 -1.23 -0.43
C ALA A 134 -9.00 -2.02 -0.11
N VAL A 135 -7.98 -1.86 -0.97
CA VAL A 135 -6.64 -2.42 -0.75
C VAL A 135 -5.74 -1.32 -0.21
N ALA A 136 -4.93 -1.65 0.80
CA ALA A 136 -3.98 -0.71 1.38
C ALA A 136 -2.53 -1.09 1.05
N VAL A 137 -1.75 -0.14 0.55
CA VAL A 137 -0.32 -0.28 0.24
C VAL A 137 0.48 0.64 1.15
N VAL A 138 1.39 0.06 1.93
CA VAL A 138 2.25 0.76 2.90
C VAL A 138 3.67 0.78 2.38
N VAL A 139 4.31 1.95 2.40
CA VAL A 139 5.77 2.09 2.36
C VAL A 139 6.23 2.26 3.80
N SER A 140 7.09 1.36 4.26
CA SER A 140 7.60 1.37 5.63
C SER A 140 8.83 2.25 5.75
N GLU A 141 8.77 3.19 6.70
CA GLU A 141 9.85 4.14 6.98
C GLU A 141 11.09 3.50 7.62
N ASN A 142 10.96 2.31 8.25
CA ASN A 142 12.04 1.72 9.04
C ASN A 142 12.87 0.68 8.29
N ASP A 143 12.28 0.06 7.26
CA ASP A 143 12.88 -1.08 6.56
C ASP A 143 12.69 -1.02 5.05
N ASP A 144 12.18 0.09 4.51
CA ASP A 144 11.95 0.34 3.07
C ASP A 144 11.16 -0.78 2.35
N VAL A 145 10.46 -1.62 3.11
CA VAL A 145 9.60 -2.69 2.56
C VAL A 145 8.26 -2.09 2.16
N VAL A 146 7.81 -2.43 0.95
CA VAL A 146 6.43 -2.15 0.52
C VAL A 146 5.54 -3.32 0.92
N ARG A 147 4.45 -3.04 1.63
CA ARG A 147 3.52 -4.05 2.15
C ARG A 147 2.12 -3.82 1.60
N ILE A 148 1.44 -4.91 1.24
CA ILE A 148 0.09 -4.87 0.69
C ILE A 148 -0.85 -5.59 1.64
N PHE A 149 -1.92 -4.89 2.01
CA PHE A 149 -2.98 -5.37 2.88
C PHE A 149 -4.31 -5.46 2.12
N ASP A 150 -5.00 -6.58 2.29
CA ASP A 150 -6.31 -6.88 1.72
C ASP A 150 -7.11 -7.68 2.75
N ASP A 151 -8.39 -7.35 2.94
CA ASP A 151 -9.25 -7.92 3.98
C ASP A 151 -8.56 -7.95 5.38
N GLY A 152 -7.84 -6.89 5.73
CA GLY A 152 -7.11 -6.77 7.00
C GLY A 152 -5.93 -7.73 7.19
N GLU A 153 -5.54 -8.47 6.16
CA GLU A 153 -4.41 -9.38 6.19
C GLU A 153 -3.24 -8.85 5.36
N LEU A 154 -2.01 -9.12 5.80
CA LEU A 154 -0.81 -8.87 5.01
C LEU A 154 -0.71 -9.96 3.91
N ILE A 155 -0.91 -9.56 2.66
CA ILE A 155 -0.93 -10.50 1.52
C ILE A 155 0.37 -10.50 0.71
N ALA A 156 1.15 -9.42 0.75
CA ALA A 156 2.43 -9.35 0.07
C ALA A 156 3.42 -8.38 0.73
N GLU A 157 4.71 -8.70 0.61
CA GLU A 157 5.84 -7.85 0.97
C GLU A 157 6.78 -7.76 -0.24
N ILE A 158 7.25 -6.55 -0.55
CA ILE A 158 8.21 -6.28 -1.62
C ILE A 158 9.46 -5.67 -0.99
N LEU A 159 10.55 -6.42 -1.03
CA LEU A 159 11.85 -5.98 -0.57
C LEU A 159 12.57 -5.31 -1.73
N THR A 160 13.01 -4.06 -1.52
CA THR A 160 13.60 -3.25 -2.57
C THR A 160 15.11 -3.41 -2.74
N GLU A 161 15.74 -4.16 -1.83
CA GLU A 161 17.15 -4.56 -1.92
C GLU A 161 17.32 -6.05 -1.56
N ILE A 162 17.90 -6.83 -2.48
CA ILE A 162 18.09 -8.29 -2.33
C ILE A 162 19.12 -8.64 -1.25
N GLY A 163 20.01 -7.70 -0.88
CA GLY A 163 21.02 -7.89 0.17
C GLY A 163 20.42 -8.28 1.53
N ASP A 164 19.15 -7.94 1.76
CA ASP A 164 18.44 -8.20 3.01
C ASP A 164 17.74 -9.58 3.08
N LEU A 165 17.74 -10.35 1.99
CA LEU A 165 17.03 -11.63 1.91
C LEU A 165 17.54 -12.69 2.89
N GLU A 166 18.82 -12.67 3.25
CA GLU A 166 19.35 -13.59 4.27
C GLU A 166 18.98 -13.16 5.70
N MET A 167 18.47 -11.94 5.91
CA MET A 167 18.23 -11.35 7.23
C MET A 167 16.75 -11.11 7.55
N ILE A 168 15.89 -10.89 6.56
CA ILE A 168 14.46 -10.58 6.77
C ILE A 168 13.62 -11.82 6.59
N LYS A 169 13.12 -12.36 7.71
CA LYS A 169 12.04 -13.37 7.66
C LYS A 169 10.74 -12.71 7.21
N PRO A 170 10.03 -13.27 6.21
CA PRO A 170 8.72 -12.78 5.84
C PRO A 170 7.77 -12.74 7.04
N ARG A 171 6.97 -11.68 7.12
CA ARG A 171 6.01 -11.45 8.21
C ARG A 171 4.58 -11.89 7.84
N ILE A 172 4.42 -12.52 6.68
CA ILE A 172 3.17 -13.11 6.20
C ILE A 172 2.86 -14.38 7.00
N LYS A 173 1.59 -14.53 7.40
CA LYS A 173 1.10 -15.74 8.08
C LYS A 173 0.63 -16.78 7.07
N GLY A 174 0.96 -18.05 7.32
CA GLY A 174 0.56 -19.18 6.49
C GLY A 174 1.59 -19.50 5.40
N GLU A 175 1.12 -20.20 4.36
CA GLU A 175 1.95 -20.52 3.19
C GLU A 175 2.14 -19.28 2.31
N TYR A 176 3.34 -19.15 1.75
CA TYR A 176 3.70 -18.07 0.86
C TYR A 176 4.67 -18.58 -0.21
N GLU A 177 4.74 -17.85 -1.32
CA GLU A 177 5.73 -18.04 -2.36
C GLU A 177 6.67 -16.83 -2.40
N GLU A 178 7.94 -17.10 -2.70
CA GLU A 178 8.97 -16.07 -2.87
C GLU A 178 9.37 -16.00 -4.35
N ILE A 179 9.36 -14.80 -4.91
CA ILE A 179 9.72 -14.50 -6.28
C ILE A 179 10.85 -13.48 -6.25
N VAL A 180 12.03 -13.86 -6.71
CA VAL A 180 13.21 -12.99 -6.78
C VAL A 180 13.44 -12.55 -8.21
N GLU A 181 13.49 -11.23 -8.44
CA GLU A 181 13.79 -10.62 -9.73
C GLU A 181 15.15 -9.90 -9.67
N LYS A 182 16.20 -10.61 -10.07
CA LYS A 182 17.59 -10.15 -9.93
C LYS A 182 17.87 -8.90 -10.76
N ASP A 183 17.27 -8.78 -11.95
CA ASP A 183 17.50 -7.64 -12.85
C ASP A 183 16.93 -6.33 -12.27
N LEU A 184 15.89 -6.41 -11.45
CA LEU A 184 15.29 -5.25 -10.78
C LEU A 184 15.83 -5.00 -9.37
N ASN A 185 16.66 -5.93 -8.86
CA ASN A 185 17.08 -6.01 -7.46
C ASN A 185 15.88 -6.04 -6.48
N LEU A 186 14.83 -6.80 -6.82
CA LEU A 186 13.61 -6.91 -6.00
C LEU A 186 13.36 -8.35 -5.57
N ALA A 187 12.77 -8.52 -4.39
CA ALA A 187 12.15 -9.77 -4.00
C ALA A 187 10.72 -9.53 -3.54
N VAL A 188 9.82 -10.42 -3.93
CA VAL A 188 8.42 -10.39 -3.56
C VAL A 188 8.08 -11.66 -2.81
N VAL A 189 7.51 -11.48 -1.63
CA VAL A 189 6.88 -12.56 -0.88
C VAL A 189 5.38 -12.33 -0.96
N VAL A 190 4.63 -13.33 -1.43
CA VAL A 190 3.17 -13.22 -1.59
C VAL A 190 2.51 -14.44 -0.99
N LYS A 191 1.43 -14.22 -0.25
CA LYS A 191 0.64 -15.27 0.38
C LYS A 191 0.08 -16.19 -0.71
N THR A 192 0.21 -17.49 -0.52
CA THR A 192 -0.46 -18.47 -1.38
C THR A 192 -1.83 -18.78 -0.82
N ARG A 193 -2.88 -18.67 -1.63
CA ARG A 193 -4.18 -19.20 -1.23
C ARG A 193 -4.05 -20.69 -0.94
N THR A 194 -4.33 -21.09 0.29
CA THR A 194 -4.84 -22.43 0.54
C THR A 194 -6.14 -22.52 -0.22
N ARG A 195 -6.21 -23.37 -1.26
CA ARG A 195 -7.50 -23.77 -1.85
C ARG A 195 -8.29 -24.48 -0.75
N ASN A 196 -8.99 -23.73 0.08
CA ASN A 196 -10.13 -24.28 0.78
C ASN A 196 -11.27 -24.28 -0.23
N GLU A 197 -11.52 -25.48 -0.75
CA GLU A 197 -12.76 -25.88 -1.39
C GLU A 197 -13.93 -25.31 -0.57
N LYS A 198 -14.61 -24.30 -1.10
CA LYS A 198 -15.98 -24.02 -0.69
C LYS A 198 -16.86 -24.95 -1.51
N GLU A 199 -17.16 -26.10 -0.92
CA GLU A 199 -18.46 -26.78 -1.09
C GLU A 199 -19.61 -25.87 -0.66
#